data_AF-A0A485CJ53-F1
#
_entry.id   AF-A0A485CJ53-F1
#
_cell.length_a   1.000
_cell.length_b   1.000
_cell.length_c   1.000
_cell.angle_alpha   90.00
_cell.angle_beta   90.00
_cell.angle_gamma   90.00
#
_symmetry.space_group_name_H-M   'P 1'
#
loop_
_entity.id
_entity.type
_entity.pdbx_description
1 polymer ?
#
loop_
_entity_poly.entity_id
_entity_poly.type
_entity_poly.pdbx_seq_one_letter_code
_entity_poly.pdbx_strand_id
1 'polypeptide(L)' 'METSLAAETQQQQHQATIAADSFFFMSPFRSFTTSGCFTRFTCPAEGGDLPDSAFQQGVGIGVCRRKSRRYR' A
#
# COMPACT_ATOMS: atom_id res chain seq x y z
N MET A 1 -28.30 -8.75 37.88
CA MET A 1 -27.40 -9.05 36.75
C MET A 1 -27.30 -7.77 35.95
N GLU A 2 -26.12 -7.15 35.99
CA GLU A 2 -25.63 -6.10 35.09
C GLU A 2 -24.16 -5.87 35.52
N THR A 3 -23.34 -5.34 34.62
CA THR A 3 -21.92 -4.95 34.77
C THR A 3 -20.87 -6.03 34.51
N SER A 4 -20.42 -6.10 33.26
CA SER A 4 -19.01 -5.79 32.93
C SER A 4 -18.79 -5.76 31.42
N LEU A 5 -19.22 -4.64 30.80
CA LEU A 5 -18.85 -4.20 29.45
C LEU A 5 -17.37 -3.76 29.34
N ALA A 6 -16.56 -3.99 30.37
CA ALA A 6 -15.17 -3.54 30.44
C ALA A 6 -14.18 -4.42 29.65
N ALA A 7 -14.62 -5.59 29.16
CA ALA A 7 -13.81 -6.44 28.30
C ALA A 7 -13.92 -6.09 26.81
N GLU A 8 -14.95 -5.34 26.39
CA GLU A 8 -15.15 -4.95 24.99
C GLU A 8 -14.29 -3.73 24.61
N THR A 9 -13.98 -2.86 25.58
CA THR A 9 -13.24 -1.61 25.34
C THR A 9 -11.72 -1.77 25.23
N GLN A 10 -11.16 -2.98 25.43
CA GLN A 10 -9.72 -3.21 25.25
C GLN A 10 -9.38 -3.82 23.89
N GLN A 11 -10.34 -4.49 23.24
CA GLN A 11 -10.15 -4.99 21.86
C GLN A 11 -10.35 -3.89 20.81
N GLN A 12 -11.05 -2.81 21.16
CA GLN A 12 -11.35 -1.70 20.24
C GLN A 12 -10.27 -0.60 20.23
N GLN A 13 -9.31 -0.64 21.16
CA GLN A 13 -8.29 0.42 21.37
C GLN A 13 -6.90 0.09 20.82
N HIS A 14 -6.73 -1.00 20.06
CA HIS A 14 -5.59 -1.08 19.14
C HIS A 14 -5.97 -0.48 17.79
N GLN A 15 -6.50 0.75 17.82
CA GLN A 15 -6.64 1.59 16.64
C GLN A 15 -5.22 2.07 16.30
N ALA A 16 -4.40 1.15 15.76
CA ALA A 16 -3.06 1.45 15.31
C ALA A 16 -3.17 2.59 14.31
N THR A 17 -2.78 3.79 14.75
CA THR A 17 -2.85 4.99 13.93
C THR A 17 -1.88 4.79 12.77
N ILE A 18 -2.40 4.87 11.55
CA ILE A 18 -1.61 4.67 10.33
C ILE A 18 -0.68 5.88 10.18
N ALA A 19 0.62 5.62 10.05
CA ALA A 19 1.62 6.67 9.89
C ALA A 19 1.37 7.45 8.59
N ALA A 20 1.56 8.76 8.60
CA ALA A 20 1.23 9.63 7.46
C ALA A 20 2.05 9.33 6.18
N ASP A 21 3.19 8.65 6.32
CA ASP A 21 4.06 8.21 5.23
C ASP A 21 3.67 6.83 4.65
N SER A 22 2.73 6.13 5.28
CA SER A 22 2.27 4.81 4.87
C SER A 22 1.02 4.89 3.98
N PHE A 23 1.02 4.12 2.89
CA PHE A 23 -0.17 3.98 2.04
C PHE A 23 -1.12 2.95 2.63
N PHE A 24 -2.40 3.30 2.71
CA PHE A 24 -3.46 2.44 3.21
C PHE A 24 -4.54 2.24 2.15
N PHE A 25 -4.91 0.99 1.93
CA PHE A 25 -5.99 0.63 1.02
C PHE A 25 -6.88 -0.43 1.64
N MET A 26 -8.18 -0.13 1.75
CA MET A 26 -9.21 -1.06 2.21
C MET A 26 -10.22 -1.28 1.09
N SER A 27 -10.30 -2.52 0.61
CA SER A 27 -11.26 -2.92 -0.40
C SER A 27 -11.72 -4.36 -0.10
N PRO A 28 -12.97 -4.73 -0.46
CA PRO A 28 -13.43 -6.11 -0.38
C PRO A 28 -12.52 -7.10 -1.11
N PHE A 29 -11.87 -6.66 -2.20
CA PHE A 29 -10.95 -7.53 -2.94
C PHE A 29 -9.63 -7.73 -2.20
N ARG A 30 -9.00 -6.63 -1.75
CA ARG A 30 -7.73 -6.69 -1.03
C ARG A 30 -7.57 -5.48 -0.13
N SER A 31 -7.27 -5.75 1.14
CA SER A 31 -6.90 -4.73 2.12
C SER A 31 -5.44 -4.87 2.48
N PHE A 32 -4.68 -3.76 2.47
CA PHE A 32 -3.27 -3.76 2.84
C PHE A 32 -2.76 -2.36 3.22
N THR A 33 -1.67 -2.35 3.97
CA THR A 33 -0.83 -1.19 4.27
C THR A 33 0.53 -1.36 3.59
N THR A 34 1.25 -0.28 3.35
CA THR A 34 2.65 -0.31 2.88
C THR A 34 3.55 0.46 3.83
N SER A 35 4.83 0.14 3.87
CA SER A 35 5.83 0.88 4.65
C SER A 35 7.04 1.21 3.79
N GLY A 36 7.59 2.40 4.02
CA GLY A 36 8.75 2.92 3.29
C GLY A 36 8.45 3.33 1.85
N CYS A 37 9.50 3.73 1.13
CA CYS A 37 9.42 4.18 -0.25
C CYS A 37 10.61 3.64 -1.05
N PHE A 38 10.37 2.73 -2.00
CA PHE A 38 11.43 2.22 -2.88
C PHE A 38 11.83 3.24 -3.95
N THR A 39 10.83 3.79 -4.65
CA THR A 39 11.00 4.85 -5.65
C THR A 39 9.69 5.62 -5.78
N ARG A 40 9.78 6.92 -6.06
CA ARG A 40 8.62 7.71 -6.49
C ARG A 40 8.47 7.59 -7.99
N PHE A 41 7.23 7.51 -8.46
CA PHE A 41 6.91 7.43 -9.88
C PHE A 41 5.97 8.59 -10.22
N THR A 42 6.40 9.48 -11.11
CA THR A 42 5.71 10.75 -11.42
C THR A 42 5.32 10.86 -12.89
N CYS A 43 5.55 9.82 -13.70
CA CYS A 43 5.17 9.84 -15.10
C CYS A 43 3.63 9.90 -15.21
N PRO A 44 3.09 10.76 -16.08
CA PRO A 44 1.65 10.80 -16.35
C PRO A 44 1.14 9.43 -16.80
N ALA A 45 -0.09 9.09 -16.43
CA ALA A 45 -0.76 7.86 -16.84
C ALA A 45 -1.38 7.92 -18.24
N GLU A 46 -0.98 8.89 -19.06
CA GLU A 46 -1.47 9.05 -20.43
C GLU A 46 -1.08 7.83 -21.28
N GLY A 47 -2.06 7.27 -21.98
CA GLY A 47 -1.86 6.06 -22.78
C GLY A 47 -1.58 4.81 -21.95
N GLY A 48 -1.90 4.79 -20.64
CA GLY A 48 -1.66 3.63 -19.76
C GLY A 48 -2.35 2.33 -20.16
N ASP A 49 -3.30 2.37 -21.10
CA ASP A 49 -3.90 1.19 -21.72
C ASP A 49 -2.97 0.50 -22.73
N LEU A 50 -2.08 1.26 -23.37
CA LEU A 50 -1.13 0.73 -24.35
C LEU A 50 0.12 0.17 -23.65
N PRO A 51 0.52 -1.08 -23.94
CA PRO A 51 1.68 -1.71 -23.31
C PRO A 51 3.00 -1.00 -23.63
N ASP A 52 3.07 -0.34 -24.78
CA ASP A 52 4.26 0.38 -25.24
C ASP A 52 4.30 1.85 -24.81
N SER A 53 3.33 2.30 -24.00
CA SER A 53 3.33 3.66 -23.47
C SER A 53 4.53 3.93 -22.56
N ALA A 54 4.98 5.18 -22.53
CA ALA A 54 6.06 5.62 -21.63
C ALA A 54 5.72 5.33 -20.16
N PHE A 55 4.44 5.36 -19.79
CA PHE A 55 3.96 4.97 -18.47
C PHE A 55 4.23 3.49 -18.16
N GLN A 56 3.74 2.58 -19.01
CA GLN A 56 3.89 1.14 -18.82
C GLN A 56 5.36 0.70 -18.83
N GLN A 57 6.16 1.24 -19.74
CA GLN A 57 7.61 1.00 -19.77
C GLN A 57 8.30 1.48 -18.49
N GLY A 58 7.95 2.68 -18.01
CA GLY A 58 8.50 3.24 -16.77
C GLY A 58 8.16 2.40 -15.53
N VAL A 59 6.91 1.95 -15.41
CA VAL A 59 6.46 1.05 -14.33
C VAL A 59 7.18 -0.29 -14.40
N GLY A 60 7.28 -0.88 -15.60
CA GLY A 60 7.97 -2.14 -15.84
C GLY A 60 9.43 -2.10 -15.39
N ILE A 61 10.15 -1.04 -15.75
CA ILE A 61 11.54 -0.81 -15.31
C ILE A 61 11.61 -0.68 -13.78
N GLY A 62 10.71 0.08 -13.15
CA GLY A 62 10.67 0.25 -11.70
C GLY A 62 10.46 -1.07 -10.95
N VAL A 63 9.53 -1.91 -11.42
CA VAL A 63 9.26 -3.22 -10.84
C VAL A 63 10.44 -4.18 -11.04
N CYS A 64 11.07 -4.18 -12.23
CA CYS A 64 12.26 -4.98 -12.51
C CYS A 64 13.40 -4.63 -11.54
N ARG A 65 13.69 -3.33 -11.35
CA ARG A 65 14.71 -2.84 -10.41
C ARG A 65 14.42 -3.21 -8.96
N ARG A 66 13.16 -3.21 -8.54
CA ARG A 66 12.78 -3.65 -7.19
C ARG A 66 13.04 -5.15 -7.00
N LYS A 67 12.67 -5.96 -7.99
CA LYS A 67 12.90 -7.42 -7.96
C LYS A 67 14.40 -7.73 -7.90
N SER A 68 15.23 -7.06 -8.70
CA SER A 68 16.68 -7.32 -8.74
C SER A 68 17.40 -7.00 -7.43
N ARG A 69 16.93 -6.01 -6.65
CA ARG A 69 17.48 -5.72 -5.31
C ARG A 69 17.10 -6.74 -4.25
N ARG A 70 16.05 -7.55 -4.47
CA ARG A 70 15.60 -8.57 -3.52
C ARG A 70 16.45 -9.85 -3.57
N TYR A 71 17.30 -10.00 -4.58
CA TYR A 71 18.17 -11.17 -4.81
C TYR A 71 19.67 -10.88 -4.63
N ARG A 72 20.01 -9.73 -4.05
CA ARG A 72 21.34 -9.44 -3.51
C ARG A 72 21.26 -9.41 -1.99
#